data_AF-A0A554JFH8-F1
#
_entry.id   AF-A0A554JFH8-F1
#
_cell.length_a   1.000
_cell.length_b   1.000
_cell.length_c   1.000
_cell.angle_alpha   90.00
_cell.angle_beta   90.00
_cell.angle_gamma   90.00
#
_symmetry.space_group_name_H-M   'P 1'
#
loop_
_entity.id
_entity.type
_entity.pdbx_description
1 polymer ?
#
loop_
_entity_poly.entity_id
_entity_poly.type
_entity_poly.pdbx_seq_one_letter_code
_entity_poly.pdbx_strand_id
1 'polypeptide(L)'
;MVITPSNIETITKTCSITVKTPPPPPENPPPEEPPPSQPPSNPPPSGCSSNCGGGGGGGLNQPTVVLFQKAVKAPLAFVYLSQIPYTGLSGTGKILLFIIGLAIWSALVVYALRSQKTTKMAERLVANIRGRFTPTTSTIFQPAEKSMADFELTDDLLLDVKPMESLLAVEAKKERTLISPDGLKTVIETAAAKGEEPLATLGKMIENAKNKFPREDGWLLLNKEKIGASLSATNVTVPAYGTPEKITPNIPETPVAMATPEIPPVADQTTEINTFVSLLTRGDEKAVANYLRVLRENGKSVERFIRETIMELDSAYRARLEGENNRSNFVLSQIISRWSGEKTEEVIGILLSIIDKNYKNSAIGLKLAVMRIAELKE
;
A
#
# COMPACT_ATOMS: atom_id res chain seq x y z
N MET A 1 -16.75 -15.89 -49.81
CA MET A 1 -17.89 -15.40 -49.03
C MET A 1 -17.52 -14.00 -48.56
N VAL A 2 -18.07 -12.97 -49.20
CA VAL A 2 -17.68 -11.56 -49.03
C VAL A 2 -18.73 -10.91 -48.13
N ILE A 3 -18.31 -10.36 -46.99
CA ILE A 3 -19.21 -9.68 -46.05
C ILE A 3 -19.01 -8.18 -46.22
N THR A 4 -20.03 -7.50 -46.72
CA THR A 4 -20.13 -6.03 -46.79
C THR A 4 -20.72 -5.49 -45.48
N PRO A 5 -20.25 -4.33 -44.97
CA PRO A 5 -20.84 -3.67 -43.81
C PRO A 5 -21.89 -2.65 -44.28
N SER A 6 -23.17 -2.98 -44.11
CA SER A 6 -24.26 -2.00 -44.22
C SER A 6 -25.12 -2.05 -42.96
N ASN A 7 -25.43 -0.88 -42.43
CA ASN A 7 -26.36 -0.57 -41.35
C ASN A 7 -25.81 -0.66 -39.91
N ILE A 8 -25.18 0.44 -39.48
CA ILE A 8 -25.15 0.83 -38.06
C ILE A 8 -26.28 1.84 -37.88
N GLU A 9 -27.46 1.35 -37.50
CA GLU A 9 -28.55 2.19 -37.03
C GLU A 9 -28.17 2.80 -35.67
N THR A 10 -28.18 4.12 -35.62
CA THR A 10 -27.83 4.90 -34.42
C THR A 10 -29.05 4.92 -33.49
N ILE A 11 -29.10 4.02 -32.52
CA ILE A 11 -30.14 4.03 -31.48
C ILE A 11 -29.81 5.14 -30.48
N THR A 12 -30.35 6.34 -30.70
CA THR A 12 -30.33 7.44 -29.74
C THR A 12 -31.42 7.20 -28.70
N LYS A 13 -31.07 6.49 -27.61
CA LYS A 13 -31.95 6.39 -26.43
C LYS A 13 -31.75 7.62 -25.56
N THR A 14 -32.69 8.55 -25.63
CA THR A 14 -32.80 9.71 -24.75
C THR A 14 -33.27 9.24 -23.37
N CYS A 15 -32.34 9.10 -22.42
CA CYS A 15 -32.68 8.86 -21.02
C CYS A 15 -32.98 10.21 -20.34
N SER A 16 -34.26 10.52 -20.14
CA SER A 16 -34.71 11.61 -19.29
C SER A 16 -34.52 11.22 -17.82
N ILE A 17 -33.50 11.78 -17.17
CA ILE A 17 -33.22 11.63 -15.75
C ILE A 17 -34.08 12.63 -14.98
N THR A 18 -35.16 12.16 -14.35
CA THR A 18 -35.94 12.96 -13.41
C THR A 18 -35.22 12.99 -12.07
N VAL A 19 -34.53 14.10 -11.78
CA VAL A 19 -33.92 14.34 -10.47
C VAL A 19 -35.03 14.64 -9.47
N LYS A 20 -35.35 13.68 -8.62
CA LYS A 20 -36.27 13.86 -7.50
C LYS A 20 -35.52 14.60 -6.40
N THR A 21 -35.80 15.89 -6.23
CA THR A 21 -35.23 16.71 -5.16
C THR A 21 -35.64 16.11 -3.81
N PRO A 22 -34.69 15.76 -2.93
CA PRO A 22 -35.04 15.29 -1.59
C PRO A 22 -35.76 16.40 -0.82
N PRO A 23 -36.72 16.05 0.06
CA PRO A 23 -37.40 17.02 0.89
C PRO A 23 -36.39 17.78 1.78
N PRO A 24 -36.63 19.07 2.06
CA PRO A 24 -35.76 19.85 2.91
C PRO A 24 -35.65 19.19 4.30
N PRO A 25 -34.44 19.13 4.87
CA PRO A 25 -34.24 18.61 6.22
C PRO A 25 -35.07 19.41 7.23
N PRO A 26 -35.61 18.75 8.28
CA PRO A 26 -36.38 19.43 9.30
C PRO A 26 -35.56 20.55 9.93
N GLU A 27 -36.18 21.72 10.02
CA GLU A 27 -35.62 22.93 10.60
C GLU A 27 -35.23 22.66 12.06
N ASN A 28 -33.94 22.76 12.36
CA ASN A 28 -33.44 22.55 13.72
C ASN A 28 -34.05 23.62 14.64
N PRO A 29 -34.48 23.26 15.86
CA PRO A 29 -34.96 24.23 16.83
C PRO A 29 -33.86 25.27 17.11
N PRO A 30 -34.25 26.53 17.38
CA PRO A 30 -33.31 27.60 17.66
C PRO A 30 -32.37 27.22 18.82
N PRO A 31 -31.08 27.59 18.74
CA PRO A 31 -30.11 27.30 19.79
C PRO A 31 -30.60 27.84 21.12
N GLU A 32 -30.72 26.93 22.10
CA GLU A 32 -31.04 27.27 23.48
C GLU A 32 -29.96 28.22 24.01
N GLU A 33 -30.37 29.38 24.53
CA GLU A 33 -29.48 30.41 25.05
C GLU A 33 -28.57 29.80 26.14
N PRO A 34 -27.24 30.00 26.05
CA PRO A 34 -26.35 29.52 27.10
C PRO A 34 -26.66 30.25 28.41
N PRO A 35 -26.65 29.53 29.54
CA PRO A 35 -26.92 30.11 30.85
C PRO A 35 -25.95 31.26 31.17
N PRO A 36 -26.42 32.27 31.92
CA PRO A 36 -25.63 33.45 32.24
C PRO A 36 -24.31 33.06 32.92
N SER A 37 -23.22 33.57 32.33
CA SER A 37 -21.85 33.36 32.78
C SER A 37 -21.72 33.85 34.23
N GLN A 38 -21.36 32.94 35.14
CA GLN A 38 -20.98 33.34 36.50
C GLN A 38 -19.71 34.21 36.45
N PRO A 39 -19.64 35.27 37.28
CA PRO A 39 -18.47 36.13 37.35
C PRO A 39 -17.23 35.36 37.83
N PRO A 40 -16.03 35.69 37.31
CA PRO A 40 -14.81 34.96 37.61
C PRO A 40 -14.46 35.07 39.10
N SER A 41 -14.43 33.93 39.77
CA SER A 41 -13.81 33.78 41.09
C SER A 41 -12.30 33.98 40.97
N ASN A 42 -11.78 34.78 41.90
CA ASN A 42 -10.40 35.25 42.07
C ASN A 42 -9.27 34.33 41.59
N PRO A 43 -8.17 34.91 41.04
CA PRO A 43 -7.00 34.15 40.63
C PRO A 43 -6.30 33.50 41.83
N PRO A 44 -5.89 32.22 41.74
CA PRO A 44 -5.03 31.62 42.74
C PRO A 44 -3.62 32.25 42.70
N PRO A 45 -2.96 32.38 43.87
CA PRO A 45 -1.67 33.02 43.99
C PRO A 45 -0.56 32.26 43.24
N SER A 46 0.24 33.05 42.54
CA SER A 46 1.52 32.73 41.91
C SER A 46 2.44 31.87 42.80
N GLY A 47 2.93 30.75 42.26
CA GLY A 47 3.91 29.92 42.95
C GLY A 47 4.49 28.80 42.11
N CYS A 48 5.29 29.13 41.09
CA CYS A 48 6.29 28.18 40.57
C CYS A 48 7.65 28.53 41.17
N SER A 49 7.92 28.02 42.37
CA SER A 49 9.27 28.00 42.94
C SER A 49 10.04 26.83 42.33
N SER A 50 11.11 27.13 41.60
CA SER A 50 12.15 26.20 41.12
C SER A 50 11.71 25.03 40.23
N ASN A 51 11.81 25.20 38.90
CA ASN A 51 12.79 24.51 38.04
C ASN A 51 12.54 24.82 36.54
N CYS A 52 12.36 26.09 36.18
CA CYS A 52 12.25 26.51 34.78
C CYS A 52 13.63 26.73 34.17
N GLY A 53 14.34 25.64 33.84
CA GLY A 53 15.36 25.70 32.79
C GLY A 53 14.62 26.00 31.48
N GLY A 54 14.90 27.06 30.73
CA GLY A 54 16.20 27.65 30.45
C GLY A 54 16.64 27.16 29.10
N GLY A 55 16.27 27.85 28.00
CA GLY A 55 16.85 27.58 26.69
C GLY A 55 16.01 27.98 25.47
N GLY A 56 16.11 29.24 25.06
CA GLY A 56 16.31 29.60 23.65
C GLY A 56 15.10 29.85 22.75
N GLY A 57 14.97 31.12 22.30
CA GLY A 57 14.46 31.42 20.95
C GLY A 57 12.99 31.85 20.82
N GLY A 58 12.62 32.97 21.45
CA GLY A 58 11.31 33.62 21.24
C GLY A 58 11.23 34.36 19.89
N GLY A 59 10.53 33.77 18.92
CA GLY A 59 9.95 34.49 17.78
C GLY A 59 8.60 35.10 18.17
N LEU A 60 8.32 36.31 17.69
CA LEU A 60 7.18 37.20 18.02
C LEU A 60 5.76 36.65 17.73
N ASN A 61 5.58 35.36 17.47
CA ASN A 61 4.28 34.70 17.32
C ASN A 61 4.41 33.21 17.65
N GLN A 62 4.61 32.87 18.93
CA GLN A 62 4.50 31.46 19.34
C GLN A 62 3.01 31.07 19.38
N PRO A 63 2.59 30.07 18.58
CA PRO A 63 1.22 29.60 18.60
C PRO A 63 0.88 29.02 19.98
N THR A 64 -0.20 29.51 20.57
CA THR A 64 -0.72 29.01 21.84
C THR A 64 -1.21 27.58 21.67
N VAL A 65 -0.39 26.61 22.09
CA VAL A 65 -0.79 25.19 22.10
C VAL A 65 -1.68 24.95 23.32
N VAL A 66 -2.99 24.96 23.12
CA VAL A 66 -3.96 24.59 24.15
C VAL A 66 -4.10 23.06 24.13
N LEU A 67 -3.51 22.40 25.13
CA LEU A 67 -3.69 20.97 25.34
C LEU A 67 -5.09 20.71 25.91
N PHE A 68 -5.99 20.16 25.09
CA PHE A 68 -7.29 19.70 25.57
C PHE A 68 -7.10 18.46 26.46
N GLN A 69 -7.40 18.59 27.76
CA GLN A 69 -7.24 17.53 28.78
C GLN A 69 -8.23 16.36 28.64
N LYS A 70 -9.16 16.39 27.69
CA LYS A 70 -10.10 15.29 27.43
C LYS A 70 -10.02 14.85 25.98
N ALA A 71 -9.78 13.55 25.79
CA ALA A 71 -9.88 12.89 24.51
C ALA A 71 -11.34 12.93 24.03
N VAL A 72 -11.68 13.89 23.20
CA VAL A 72 -12.94 13.90 22.46
C VAL A 72 -12.85 12.78 21.43
N LYS A 73 -13.81 11.84 21.43
CA LYS A 73 -13.94 10.80 20.40
C LYS A 73 -13.93 11.47 19.02
N ALA A 74 -12.82 11.39 18.31
CA ALA A 74 -12.68 11.97 17.00
C ALA A 74 -13.67 11.30 16.04
N PRO A 75 -14.57 12.04 15.37
CA PRO A 75 -15.36 11.47 14.29
C PRO A 75 -14.38 11.07 13.18
N LEU A 76 -14.50 9.81 12.75
CA LEU A 76 -13.91 9.18 11.56
C LEU A 76 -13.13 10.15 10.66
N ALA A 77 -11.82 9.91 10.54
CA ALA A 77 -10.87 10.71 9.77
C ALA A 77 -11.44 11.16 8.41
N PHE A 78 -11.89 12.41 8.35
CA PHE A 78 -12.17 13.07 7.08
C PHE A 78 -10.83 13.49 6.49
N VAL A 79 -10.45 12.86 5.37
CA VAL A 79 -9.36 13.34 4.52
C VAL A 79 -9.86 14.63 3.88
N TYR A 80 -9.63 15.76 4.54
CA TYR A 80 -9.81 17.05 3.91
C TYR A 80 -8.75 17.17 2.81
N LEU A 81 -9.20 17.17 1.54
CA LEU A 81 -8.47 17.74 0.41
C LEU A 81 -8.31 19.26 0.61
N SER A 82 -7.80 19.69 1.76
CA SER A 82 -7.78 21.08 2.24
C SER A 82 -6.76 21.95 1.55
N GLN A 83 -6.00 21.40 0.62
CA GLN A 83 -5.03 22.17 -0.14
C GLN A 83 -5.20 21.85 -1.61
N ILE A 84 -6.22 22.46 -2.22
CA ILE A 84 -6.05 22.87 -3.61
C ILE A 84 -4.87 23.86 -3.54
N PRO A 85 -3.69 23.52 -4.06
CA PRO A 85 -2.52 24.39 -3.93
C PRO A 85 -2.93 25.76 -4.44
N TYR A 86 -2.86 26.76 -3.56
CA TYR A 86 -3.12 28.15 -3.92
C TYR A 86 -2.10 28.48 -5.01
N THR A 87 -2.56 28.56 -6.26
CA THR A 87 -1.70 28.74 -7.45
C THR A 87 -1.03 30.12 -7.49
N GLY A 88 -1.10 30.92 -6.41
CA GLY A 88 -0.57 32.28 -6.33
C GLY A 88 -1.30 33.30 -7.20
N LEU A 89 -2.41 32.90 -7.83
CA LEU A 89 -3.19 33.68 -8.81
C LEU A 89 -4.41 34.38 -8.19
N SER A 90 -4.36 34.83 -6.94
CA SER A 90 -5.50 35.44 -6.24
C SER A 90 -5.84 36.89 -6.65
N GLY A 91 -5.19 37.43 -7.68
CA GLY A 91 -5.47 38.78 -8.18
C GLY A 91 -6.17 38.74 -9.54
N THR A 92 -7.25 39.50 -9.71
CA THR A 92 -7.99 39.62 -10.99
C THR A 92 -7.07 39.90 -12.17
N GLY A 93 -6.05 40.76 -12.00
CA GLY A 93 -5.06 41.05 -13.03
C GLY A 93 -4.18 39.84 -13.39
N LYS A 94 -3.78 39.02 -12.41
CA LYS A 94 -2.97 37.81 -12.66
C LYS A 94 -3.79 36.73 -13.37
N ILE A 95 -5.06 36.57 -13.01
CA ILE A 95 -5.98 35.65 -13.69
C ILE A 95 -6.15 36.09 -15.15
N LEU A 96 -6.37 37.38 -15.41
CA LEU A 96 -6.52 37.90 -16.77
C LEU A 96 -5.26 37.66 -17.61
N LEU A 97 -4.07 37.92 -17.06
CA LEU A 97 -2.79 37.69 -17.73
C LEU A 97 -2.57 36.20 -18.04
N PHE A 98 -2.94 35.31 -17.11
CA PHE A 98 -2.89 33.87 -17.33
C PHE A 98 -3.81 33.42 -18.48
N ILE A 99 -5.05 33.92 -18.53
CA ILE A 99 -5.99 33.59 -19.60
C ILE A 99 -5.50 34.11 -20.96
N ILE A 100 -4.94 35.33 -21.01
CA ILE A 100 -4.34 35.88 -22.23
C ILE A 100 -3.14 35.04 -22.68
N GLY A 101 -2.27 34.67 -21.75
CA GLY A 101 -1.12 33.79 -22.03
C GLY A 101 -1.57 32.44 -22.60
N LEU A 102 -2.60 31.84 -22.02
CA LEU A 102 -3.15 30.56 -22.48
C LEU A 102 -3.80 30.67 -23.87
N ALA A 103 -4.48 31.78 -24.16
CA ALA A 103 -5.06 32.07 -25.46
C ALA A 103 -3.97 32.25 -26.54
N ILE A 104 -2.90 33.01 -26.24
CA ILE A 104 -1.75 33.18 -27.15
C ILE A 104 -1.08 31.82 -27.41
N TRP A 105 -0.84 31.03 -26.36
CA TRP A 105 -0.18 29.73 -26.49
C TRP A 105 -1.02 28.77 -27.34
N SER A 106 -2.34 28.77 -27.15
CA SER A 106 -3.28 27.95 -27.91
C SER A 106 -3.33 28.37 -29.38
N ALA A 107 -3.33 29.68 -29.66
CA ALA A 107 -3.23 30.19 -31.03
C ALA A 107 -1.91 29.78 -31.70
N LEU A 108 -0.81 29.80 -30.95
CA LEU A 108 0.52 29.38 -31.43
C LEU A 108 0.54 27.88 -31.76
N VAL A 109 -0.07 27.02 -30.93
CA VAL A 109 -0.22 25.59 -31.21
C VAL A 109 -1.06 25.35 -32.46
N VAL A 110 -2.21 26.01 -32.60
CA VAL A 110 -3.08 25.86 -33.77
C VAL A 110 -2.37 26.35 -35.03
N TYR A 111 -1.66 27.48 -34.96
CA TYR A 111 -0.86 27.99 -36.07
C TYR A 111 0.28 27.02 -36.44
N ALA A 112 0.97 26.49 -35.45
CA ALA A 112 2.01 25.49 -35.64
C ALA A 112 1.44 24.24 -36.32
N LEU A 113 0.33 23.68 -35.84
CA LEU A 113 -0.31 22.50 -36.43
C LEU A 113 -0.86 22.75 -37.84
N ARG A 114 -1.35 23.95 -38.13
CA ARG A 114 -1.87 24.33 -39.45
C ARG A 114 -0.75 24.55 -40.48
N SER A 115 0.44 24.96 -40.04
CA SER A 115 1.59 25.15 -40.92
C SER A 115 2.06 23.80 -41.46
N GLN A 116 1.76 23.48 -42.72
CA GLN A 116 2.16 22.22 -43.38
C GLN A 116 3.68 21.95 -43.36
N LYS A 117 4.51 22.94 -43.01
CA LYS A 117 5.95 22.75 -42.84
C LYS A 117 6.31 22.07 -41.51
N THR A 118 5.52 22.28 -40.45
CA THR A 118 5.78 21.70 -39.13
C THR A 118 5.38 20.24 -39.06
N THR A 119 4.35 19.81 -39.80
CA THR A 119 3.91 18.39 -39.83
C THR A 119 5.04 17.49 -40.33
N LYS A 120 5.80 17.94 -41.34
CA LYS A 120 6.99 17.23 -41.83
C LYS A 120 8.13 17.16 -40.81
N MET A 121 8.31 18.21 -39.98
CA MET A 121 9.29 18.16 -38.89
C MET A 121 8.81 17.31 -37.71
N ALA A 122 7.52 17.38 -37.38
CA ALA A 122 6.90 16.59 -36.33
C ALA A 122 6.94 15.09 -36.68
N GLU A 123 6.69 14.71 -37.93
CA GLU A 123 6.88 13.33 -38.39
C GLU A 123 8.34 12.87 -38.23
N ARG A 124 9.32 13.71 -38.58
CA ARG A 124 10.74 13.37 -38.38
C ARG A 124 11.08 13.21 -36.90
N LEU A 125 10.55 14.06 -36.04
CA LEU A 125 10.83 14.05 -34.61
C LEU A 125 10.12 12.87 -33.91
N VAL A 126 8.87 12.59 -34.27
CA VAL A 126 8.12 11.41 -33.81
C VAL A 126 8.74 10.12 -34.34
N ALA A 127 9.22 10.07 -35.59
CA ALA A 127 9.94 8.90 -36.11
C ALA A 127 11.24 8.65 -35.35
N ASN A 128 11.98 9.71 -34.99
CA ASN A 128 13.23 9.58 -34.25
C ASN A 128 13.00 9.16 -32.78
N ILE A 129 11.94 9.67 -32.14
CA ILE A 129 11.53 9.26 -30.79
C ILE A 129 10.95 7.84 -30.81
N ARG A 130 10.08 7.52 -31.77
CA ARG A 130 9.51 6.17 -31.92
C ARG A 130 10.60 5.15 -32.21
N GLY A 131 11.63 5.47 -32.98
CA GLY A 131 12.80 4.60 -33.17
C GLY A 131 13.58 4.34 -31.88
N ARG A 132 13.57 5.27 -30.92
CA ARG A 132 14.16 5.09 -29.58
C ARG A 132 13.23 4.39 -28.58
N PHE A 133 11.92 4.43 -28.80
CA PHE A 133 10.91 3.86 -27.89
C PHE A 133 10.09 2.72 -28.51
N THR A 134 10.52 2.13 -29.62
CA THR A 134 10.13 0.75 -29.97
C THR A 134 11.06 -0.18 -29.22
N PRO A 135 10.68 -0.70 -28.03
CA PRO A 135 11.25 -1.94 -27.59
C PRO A 135 10.97 -2.94 -28.70
N THR A 136 12.01 -3.64 -29.12
CA THR A 136 11.98 -4.78 -30.03
C THR A 136 11.02 -5.84 -29.47
N THR A 137 9.72 -5.63 -29.64
CA THR A 137 8.64 -6.48 -29.12
C THR A 137 8.20 -7.49 -30.18
N SER A 138 8.94 -7.60 -31.29
CA SER A 138 8.68 -8.58 -32.34
C SER A 138 9.39 -9.93 -32.13
N THR A 139 10.12 -10.13 -31.02
CA THR A 139 10.62 -11.46 -30.60
C THR A 139 9.82 -12.09 -29.47
N ILE A 140 8.77 -11.43 -28.94
CA ILE A 140 7.99 -11.93 -27.78
C ILE A 140 6.70 -12.66 -28.21
N PHE A 141 6.31 -12.63 -29.48
CA PHE A 141 5.22 -13.45 -29.99
C PHE A 141 5.65 -14.23 -31.25
N GLN A 142 6.56 -15.20 -31.05
CA GLN A 142 6.47 -16.42 -31.86
C GLN A 142 5.38 -17.31 -31.25
N PRO A 143 4.37 -17.74 -32.00
CA PRO A 143 3.50 -18.83 -31.56
C PRO A 143 4.35 -20.10 -31.51
N ALA A 144 4.62 -20.58 -30.31
CA ALA A 144 5.37 -21.81 -30.07
C ALA A 144 4.47 -23.03 -30.32
N GLU A 145 4.32 -23.43 -31.58
CA GLU A 145 3.97 -24.83 -31.94
C GLU A 145 5.26 -25.68 -31.96
N LYS A 146 5.97 -25.76 -30.83
CA LYS A 146 7.09 -26.69 -30.69
C LYS A 146 6.86 -27.61 -29.49
N SER A 147 6.92 -28.90 -29.80
CA SER A 147 6.50 -30.06 -29.03
C SER A 147 6.89 -30.05 -27.56
N MET A 148 5.86 -30.21 -26.71
CA MET A 148 5.95 -30.64 -25.32
C MET A 148 6.39 -32.11 -25.25
N ALA A 149 7.69 -32.37 -25.11
CA ALA A 149 8.15 -33.72 -24.76
C ALA A 149 9.20 -33.74 -23.64
N ASP A 150 10.09 -32.74 -23.54
CA ASP A 150 11.23 -32.84 -22.62
C ASP A 150 11.35 -31.63 -21.69
N PHE A 151 10.30 -31.34 -20.92
CA PHE A 151 10.42 -30.49 -19.73
C PHE A 151 10.13 -31.36 -18.50
N GLU A 152 11.16 -32.02 -18.00
CA GLU A 152 11.13 -32.71 -16.71
C GLU A 152 10.85 -31.67 -15.62
N LEU A 153 9.60 -31.72 -15.15
CA LEU A 153 9.07 -30.97 -14.04
C LEU A 153 9.78 -31.45 -12.77
N THR A 154 10.75 -30.69 -12.29
CA THR A 154 11.33 -30.91 -10.96
C THR A 154 10.31 -30.48 -9.91
N ASP A 155 9.97 -31.44 -9.05
CA ASP A 155 8.90 -31.47 -8.06
C ASP A 155 9.16 -30.56 -6.83
N ASP A 156 9.66 -29.34 -7.06
CA ASP A 156 10.04 -28.36 -6.03
C ASP A 156 9.14 -27.10 -6.01
N LEU A 157 8.04 -27.10 -6.78
CA LEU A 157 6.99 -26.08 -6.72
C LEU A 157 5.88 -26.47 -5.72
N LEU A 158 6.28 -26.74 -4.48
CA LEU A 158 5.35 -26.86 -3.35
C LEU A 158 4.74 -25.47 -3.03
N LEU A 159 3.66 -25.20 -3.76
CA LEU A 159 2.47 -24.41 -3.44
C LEU A 159 2.55 -22.87 -3.44
N ASP A 160 2.25 -22.33 -4.62
CA ASP A 160 1.55 -21.05 -4.78
C ASP A 160 0.10 -21.16 -4.20
N VAL A 161 -0.03 -21.14 -2.86
CA VAL A 161 -1.34 -21.16 -2.14
C VAL A 161 -2.07 -19.81 -2.24
N LYS A 162 -1.35 -18.73 -2.58
CA LYS A 162 -1.85 -17.35 -2.59
C LYS A 162 -3.07 -17.10 -3.51
N PRO A 163 -3.18 -17.65 -4.74
CA PRO A 163 -4.37 -17.45 -5.55
C PRO A 163 -5.63 -17.97 -4.84
N MET A 164 -5.55 -19.14 -4.19
CA MET A 164 -6.72 -19.75 -3.54
C MET A 164 -7.16 -18.99 -2.29
N GLU A 165 -6.22 -18.51 -1.47
CA GLU A 165 -6.53 -17.64 -0.30
C GLU A 165 -7.31 -16.39 -0.71
N SER A 166 -6.93 -15.77 -1.84
CA SER A 166 -7.58 -14.55 -2.33
C SER A 166 -9.03 -14.78 -2.76
N LEU A 167 -9.33 -15.93 -3.37
CA LEU A 167 -10.69 -16.29 -3.78
C LEU A 167 -11.59 -16.57 -2.58
N LEU A 168 -11.10 -17.32 -1.59
CA LEU A 168 -11.82 -17.60 -0.35
C LEU A 168 -12.11 -16.31 0.44
N ALA A 169 -11.17 -15.36 0.47
CA ALA A 169 -11.36 -14.07 1.10
C ALA A 169 -12.44 -13.21 0.43
N VAL A 170 -12.55 -13.29 -0.90
CA VAL A 170 -13.61 -12.59 -1.65
C VAL A 170 -14.97 -13.20 -1.35
N GLU A 171 -15.09 -14.53 -1.32
CA GLU A 171 -16.36 -15.20 -1.02
C GLU A 171 -16.80 -14.98 0.44
N ALA A 172 -15.86 -14.99 1.40
CA ALA A 172 -16.17 -14.66 2.79
C ALA A 172 -16.72 -13.23 2.95
N LYS A 173 -16.15 -12.26 2.21
CA LYS A 173 -16.61 -10.86 2.23
C LYS A 173 -18.01 -10.70 1.65
N LYS A 174 -18.38 -11.48 0.64
CA LYS A 174 -19.73 -11.51 0.06
C LYS A 174 -20.77 -11.91 1.12
N GLU A 175 -20.41 -12.79 2.05
CA GLU A 175 -21.22 -13.21 3.20
C GLU A 175 -21.12 -12.27 4.42
N ARG A 176 -20.55 -11.07 4.26
CA ARG A 176 -20.27 -10.11 5.35
C ARG A 176 -19.45 -10.74 6.48
N THR A 177 -18.48 -11.58 6.13
CA THR A 177 -17.58 -12.24 7.06
C THR A 177 -16.14 -11.80 6.82
N LEU A 178 -15.44 -11.40 7.89
CA LEU A 178 -14.01 -11.10 7.87
C LEU A 178 -13.26 -12.27 8.48
N ILE A 179 -12.38 -12.88 7.70
CA ILE A 179 -11.61 -14.05 8.11
C ILE A 179 -10.14 -13.67 8.18
N SER A 180 -9.47 -14.02 9.28
CA SER A 180 -8.02 -13.81 9.39
C SER A 180 -7.27 -14.68 8.37
N PRO A 181 -6.10 -14.24 7.86
CA PRO A 181 -5.30 -15.04 6.94
C PRO A 181 -4.98 -16.44 7.47
N ASP A 182 -4.68 -16.56 8.77
CA ASP A 182 -4.44 -17.85 9.43
C ASP A 182 -5.72 -18.71 9.48
N GLY A 183 -6.88 -18.06 9.62
CA GLY A 183 -8.17 -18.72 9.51
C GLY A 183 -8.39 -19.34 8.14
N LEU A 184 -8.08 -18.61 7.06
CA LEU A 184 -8.18 -19.13 5.69
C LEU A 184 -7.27 -20.34 5.48
N LYS A 185 -6.04 -20.31 5.99
CA LYS A 185 -5.14 -21.46 5.95
C LYS A 185 -5.73 -22.68 6.64
N THR A 186 -6.29 -22.51 7.84
CA THR A 186 -6.95 -23.63 8.54
C THR A 186 -8.15 -24.19 7.78
N VAL A 187 -8.88 -23.35 7.02
CA VAL A 187 -9.97 -23.82 6.15
C VAL A 187 -9.43 -24.69 5.02
N ILE A 188 -8.36 -24.24 4.34
CA ILE A 188 -7.73 -24.98 3.24
C ILE A 188 -7.14 -26.31 3.75
N GLU A 189 -6.42 -26.28 4.88
CA GLU A 189 -5.86 -27.47 5.52
C GLU A 189 -6.96 -28.47 5.91
N THR A 190 -8.07 -27.98 6.49
CA THR A 190 -9.19 -28.85 6.88
C THR A 190 -9.93 -29.42 5.67
N ALA A 191 -10.10 -28.62 4.62
CA ALA A 191 -10.71 -29.06 3.37
C ALA A 191 -9.85 -30.15 2.70
N ALA A 192 -8.53 -29.93 2.64
CA ALA A 192 -7.57 -30.92 2.15
C ALA A 192 -7.59 -32.21 2.98
N ALA A 193 -7.63 -32.11 4.32
CA ALA A 193 -7.70 -33.27 5.21
C ALA A 193 -9.01 -34.08 5.04
N LYS A 194 -10.10 -33.42 4.66
CA LYS A 194 -11.40 -34.06 4.41
C LYS A 194 -11.62 -34.48 2.96
N GLY A 195 -10.73 -34.11 2.04
CA GLY A 195 -10.94 -34.28 0.61
C GLY A 195 -12.15 -33.48 0.07
N GLU A 196 -12.52 -32.39 0.73
CA GLU A 196 -13.63 -31.52 0.32
C GLU A 196 -13.10 -30.26 -0.41
N GLU A 197 -13.95 -29.62 -1.20
CA GLU A 197 -13.62 -28.33 -1.81
C GLU A 197 -13.50 -27.23 -0.72
N PRO A 198 -12.44 -26.38 -0.73
CA PRO A 198 -12.26 -25.32 0.26
C PRO A 198 -13.42 -24.34 0.35
N LEU A 199 -14.09 -24.02 -0.77
CA LEU A 199 -15.25 -23.14 -0.81
C LEU A 199 -16.47 -23.75 -0.11
N ALA A 200 -16.74 -25.04 -0.34
CA ALA A 200 -17.82 -25.76 0.33
C ALA A 200 -17.57 -25.87 1.84
N THR A 201 -16.32 -26.16 2.21
CA THR A 201 -15.88 -26.21 3.61
C THR A 201 -16.05 -24.84 4.29
N LEU A 202 -15.64 -23.76 3.61
CA LEU A 202 -15.80 -22.40 4.09
C LEU A 202 -17.26 -22.03 4.32
N GLY A 203 -18.15 -22.35 3.36
CA GLY A 203 -19.59 -22.08 3.48
C GLY A 203 -20.20 -22.75 4.71
N LYS A 204 -19.89 -24.04 4.94
CA LYS A 204 -20.33 -24.77 6.15
C LYS A 204 -19.81 -24.12 7.44
N MET A 205 -18.55 -23.68 7.46
CA MET A 205 -17.97 -23.01 8.62
C MET A 205 -18.64 -21.66 8.91
N ILE A 206 -18.93 -20.87 7.89
CA ILE A 206 -19.61 -19.56 8.02
C ILE A 206 -21.03 -19.77 8.57
N GLU A 207 -21.78 -20.74 8.06
CA GLU A 207 -23.13 -21.06 8.58
C GLU A 207 -23.10 -21.51 10.04
N ASN A 208 -22.18 -22.41 10.41
CA ASN A 208 -22.02 -22.81 11.81
C ASN A 208 -21.62 -21.63 12.71
N ALA A 209 -20.77 -20.75 12.20
CA ALA A 209 -20.31 -19.58 12.94
C ALA A 209 -21.41 -18.50 13.10
N LYS A 210 -22.28 -18.31 12.09
CA LYS A 210 -23.44 -17.41 12.17
C LYS A 210 -24.37 -17.75 13.34
N ASN A 211 -24.49 -19.04 13.66
CA ASN A 211 -25.32 -19.52 14.78
C ASN A 211 -24.63 -19.41 16.14
N LYS A 212 -23.29 -19.38 16.16
CA LYS A 212 -22.48 -19.47 17.40
C LYS A 212 -21.92 -18.13 17.87
N PHE A 213 -21.60 -17.23 16.95
CA PHE A 213 -20.94 -15.97 17.26
C PHE A 213 -21.80 -14.78 16.83
N PRO A 214 -21.94 -13.75 17.68
CA PRO A 214 -22.64 -12.53 17.29
C PRO A 214 -21.85 -11.76 16.22
N ARG A 215 -22.56 -10.95 15.44
CA ARG A 215 -21.95 -10.03 14.47
C ARG A 215 -21.53 -8.75 15.19
N GLU A 216 -20.32 -8.29 14.93
CA GLU A 216 -19.77 -7.03 15.41
C GLU A 216 -19.85 -6.03 14.25
N ASP A 217 -20.56 -4.92 14.45
CA ASP A 217 -20.80 -3.91 13.40
C ASP A 217 -21.40 -4.48 12.10
N GLY A 218 -22.21 -5.53 12.22
CA GLY A 218 -22.84 -6.22 11.09
C GLY A 218 -21.93 -7.21 10.34
N TRP A 219 -20.67 -7.33 10.75
CA TRP A 219 -19.69 -8.28 10.21
C TRP A 219 -19.48 -9.46 11.16
N LEU A 220 -19.29 -10.65 10.60
CA LEU A 220 -18.87 -11.82 11.35
C LEU A 220 -17.34 -11.91 11.34
N LEU A 221 -16.68 -11.71 12.49
CA LEU A 221 -15.23 -11.83 12.60
C LEU A 221 -14.83 -13.26 12.98
N LEU A 222 -14.12 -13.94 12.08
CA LEU A 222 -13.61 -15.30 12.26
C LEU A 222 -12.09 -15.30 12.35
N ASN A 223 -11.59 -15.49 13.57
CA ASN A 223 -10.19 -15.79 13.83
C ASN A 223 -9.95 -17.31 13.82
N LYS A 224 -8.67 -17.71 13.77
CA LYS A 224 -8.23 -19.12 13.82
C LYS A 224 -8.94 -19.93 14.91
N GLU A 225 -9.06 -19.36 16.12
CA GLU A 225 -9.72 -20.01 17.26
C GLU A 225 -11.21 -20.21 17.05
N LYS A 226 -11.92 -19.20 16.52
CA LYS A 226 -13.36 -19.28 16.23
C LYS A 226 -13.64 -20.32 15.14
N ILE A 227 -12.75 -20.43 14.15
CA ILE A 227 -12.84 -21.46 13.10
C ILE A 227 -12.63 -22.85 13.68
N GLY A 228 -11.62 -23.05 14.53
CA GLY A 228 -11.41 -24.31 15.26
C GLY A 228 -12.63 -24.69 16.11
N ALA A 229 -13.23 -23.72 16.82
CA ALA A 229 -14.42 -23.94 17.62
C ALA A 229 -15.69 -24.25 16.80
N SER A 230 -15.75 -23.83 15.53
CA SER A 230 -16.85 -24.18 14.60
C SER A 230 -16.66 -25.56 13.97
N LEU A 231 -15.42 -26.05 13.88
CA LEU A 231 -15.08 -27.38 13.36
C LEU A 231 -15.37 -28.51 14.34
N SER A 232 -15.12 -28.29 15.63
CA SER A 232 -15.37 -29.30 16.67
C SER A 232 -16.85 -29.60 16.94
N ALA A 233 -17.76 -28.75 16.45
CA ALA A 233 -19.19 -28.84 16.73
C ALA A 233 -19.94 -29.90 15.90
N THR A 234 -19.31 -30.53 14.90
CA THR A 234 -19.99 -31.48 13.99
C THR A 234 -20.33 -32.84 14.63
N ASN A 235 -19.95 -33.10 15.89
CA ASN A 235 -20.30 -34.33 16.60
C ASN A 235 -21.21 -34.12 17.82
N VAL A 236 -22.17 -33.20 17.76
CA VAL A 236 -23.24 -33.18 18.78
C VAL A 236 -24.37 -34.12 18.33
N THR A 237 -24.14 -35.41 18.56
CA THR A 237 -25.24 -36.34 18.81
C THR A 237 -25.99 -35.82 20.04
N VAL A 238 -27.29 -35.58 19.88
CA VAL A 238 -28.21 -35.09 20.93
C VAL A 238 -27.92 -35.78 22.27
N PRO A 239 -27.52 -35.06 23.34
CA PRO A 239 -27.35 -35.69 24.63
C PRO A 239 -28.74 -35.97 25.22
N ALA A 240 -29.04 -37.26 25.37
CA ALA A 240 -30.02 -37.72 26.34
C ALA A 240 -29.53 -37.31 27.74
N TYR A 241 -30.35 -36.54 28.45
CA TYR A 241 -30.09 -36.09 29.81
C TYR A 241 -29.82 -37.28 30.75
N GLY A 242 -28.70 -37.22 31.48
CA GLY A 242 -28.41 -38.17 32.55
C GLY A 242 -27.18 -37.80 33.39
N THR A 243 -27.46 -37.20 34.56
CA THR A 243 -26.77 -37.39 35.86
C THR A 243 -25.37 -36.78 36.08
N PRO A 244 -25.14 -36.04 37.20
CA PRO A 244 -23.87 -35.38 37.49
C PRO A 244 -22.88 -36.28 38.23
N GLU A 245 -21.62 -36.34 37.78
CA GLU A 245 -20.54 -37.04 38.49
C GLU A 245 -19.38 -36.10 38.87
N LYS A 246 -19.34 -35.84 40.17
CA LYS A 246 -18.22 -35.76 41.12
C LYS A 246 -16.82 -35.35 40.62
N ILE A 247 -16.37 -34.22 41.17
CA ILE A 247 -15.02 -33.64 41.11
C ILE A 247 -14.04 -34.47 41.97
N THR A 248 -12.85 -34.75 41.44
CA THR A 248 -11.66 -35.13 42.23
C THR A 248 -10.40 -34.43 41.70
N PRO A 249 -9.38 -34.17 42.56
CA PRO A 249 -8.41 -33.08 42.37
C PRO A 249 -7.00 -33.52 41.90
N ASN A 250 -6.32 -32.55 41.27
CA ASN A 250 -4.88 -32.25 41.22
C ASN A 250 -3.84 -33.38 41.27
N ILE A 251 -2.99 -33.42 40.22
CA ILE A 251 -1.65 -34.01 40.22
C ILE A 251 -0.66 -32.93 39.69
N PRO A 252 0.57 -32.82 40.22
CA PRO A 252 1.45 -31.67 40.03
C PRO A 252 2.24 -31.73 38.71
N GLU A 253 2.39 -30.58 38.06
CA GLU A 253 3.23 -30.39 36.88
C GLU A 253 4.72 -30.32 37.25
N THR A 254 5.51 -31.12 36.56
CA THR A 254 6.98 -31.16 36.60
C THR A 254 7.55 -30.01 35.75
N PRO A 255 8.60 -29.29 36.18
CA PRO A 255 9.13 -28.15 35.44
C PRO A 255 9.99 -28.61 34.26
N VAL A 256 9.53 -28.33 33.03
CA VAL A 256 10.33 -28.48 31.82
C VAL A 256 11.15 -27.20 31.63
N ALA A 257 12.47 -27.36 31.59
CA ALA A 257 13.43 -26.29 31.40
C ALA A 257 13.18 -25.52 30.09
N MET A 258 12.95 -24.21 30.21
CA MET A 258 12.94 -23.28 29.08
C MET A 258 14.34 -23.20 28.49
N ALA A 259 14.51 -23.69 27.27
CA ALA A 259 15.63 -23.31 26.44
C ALA A 259 15.47 -21.83 26.08
N THR A 260 16.40 -21.01 26.57
CA THR A 260 16.58 -19.60 26.19
C THR A 260 16.74 -19.52 24.67
N PRO A 261 15.86 -18.82 23.94
CA PRO A 261 16.06 -18.57 22.52
C PRO A 261 17.29 -17.68 22.37
N GLU A 262 18.33 -18.16 21.69
CA GLU A 262 19.42 -17.31 21.21
C GLU A 262 18.81 -16.28 20.24
N ILE A 263 18.73 -15.03 20.69
CA ILE A 263 18.34 -13.89 19.87
C ILE A 263 19.48 -13.71 18.85
N PRO A 264 19.27 -13.96 17.55
CA PRO A 264 20.30 -13.70 16.56
C PRO A 264 20.71 -12.22 16.61
N PRO A 265 22.00 -11.90 16.45
CA PRO A 265 22.50 -10.54 16.53
C PRO A 265 21.71 -9.65 15.57
N VAL A 266 21.17 -8.55 16.10
CA VAL A 266 20.46 -7.53 15.34
C VAL A 266 21.38 -7.07 14.21
N ALA A 267 21.10 -7.52 12.99
CA ALA A 267 21.88 -7.14 11.83
C ALA A 267 21.82 -5.61 11.69
N ASP A 268 23.00 -4.99 11.61
CA ASP A 268 23.16 -3.56 11.40
C ASP A 268 22.47 -3.16 10.10
N GLN A 269 21.53 -2.23 10.18
CA GLN A 269 20.73 -1.71 9.08
C GLN A 269 21.62 -1.22 7.92
N THR A 270 22.80 -0.70 8.24
CA THR A 270 23.81 -0.28 7.25
C THR A 270 24.27 -1.44 6.38
N THR A 271 24.47 -2.63 6.97
CA THR A 271 24.88 -3.84 6.25
C THR A 271 23.77 -4.36 5.34
N GLU A 272 22.52 -4.23 5.78
CA GLU A 272 21.34 -4.60 4.99
C GLU A 272 21.20 -3.72 3.74
N ILE A 273 21.33 -2.39 3.91
CA ILE A 273 21.30 -1.43 2.80
C ILE A 273 22.43 -1.73 1.81
N ASN A 274 23.66 -1.94 2.30
CA ASN A 274 24.82 -2.25 1.45
C ASN A 274 24.61 -3.53 0.65
N THR A 275 24.04 -4.56 1.27
CA THR A 275 23.73 -5.82 0.61
C THR A 275 22.69 -5.61 -0.48
N PHE A 276 21.59 -4.91 -0.17
CA PHE A 276 20.53 -4.62 -1.13
C PHE A 276 21.03 -3.82 -2.34
N VAL A 277 21.81 -2.75 -2.12
CA VAL A 277 22.36 -1.95 -3.22
C VAL A 277 23.34 -2.76 -4.04
N SER A 278 24.15 -3.63 -3.43
CA SER A 278 25.02 -4.54 -4.18
C SER A 278 24.24 -5.51 -5.08
N LEU A 279 23.08 -6.01 -4.64
CA LEU A 279 22.20 -6.85 -5.45
C LEU A 279 21.57 -6.06 -6.61
N LEU A 280 21.17 -4.80 -6.36
CA LEU A 280 20.71 -3.89 -7.42
C LEU A 280 21.79 -3.68 -8.48
N THR A 281 23.05 -3.50 -8.07
CA THR A 281 24.16 -3.28 -9.03
C THR A 281 24.42 -4.48 -9.93
N ARG A 282 24.11 -5.69 -9.45
CA ARG A 282 24.28 -6.93 -10.22
C ARG A 282 23.13 -7.15 -11.21
N GLY A 283 22.01 -6.44 -11.05
CA GLY A 283 20.80 -6.67 -11.83
C GLY A 283 20.15 -8.03 -11.58
N ASP A 284 20.46 -8.71 -10.46
CA ASP A 284 19.86 -10.02 -10.15
C ASP A 284 18.48 -9.82 -9.52
N GLU A 285 17.46 -9.80 -10.37
CA GLU A 285 16.07 -9.61 -9.96
C GLU A 285 15.60 -10.65 -8.94
N LYS A 286 16.07 -11.91 -9.08
CA LYS A 286 15.65 -13.02 -8.19
C LYS A 286 16.25 -12.82 -6.81
N ALA A 287 17.53 -12.46 -6.72
CA ALA A 287 18.18 -12.19 -5.45
C ALA A 287 17.56 -10.98 -4.74
N VAL A 288 17.26 -9.90 -5.48
CA VAL A 288 16.60 -8.73 -4.90
C VAL A 288 15.19 -9.08 -4.39
N ALA A 289 14.40 -9.82 -5.17
CA ALA A 289 13.07 -10.25 -4.75
C ALA A 289 13.10 -11.17 -3.52
N ASN A 290 14.07 -12.08 -3.45
CA ASN A 290 14.26 -12.96 -2.30
C ASN A 290 14.66 -12.15 -1.05
N TYR A 291 15.58 -11.20 -1.20
CA TYR A 291 16.02 -10.33 -0.11
C TYR A 291 14.85 -9.55 0.52
N LEU A 292 13.97 -9.01 -0.32
CA LEU A 292 12.77 -8.28 0.12
C LEU A 292 11.74 -9.17 0.78
N ARG A 293 11.68 -10.44 0.37
CA ARG A 293 10.82 -11.44 1.01
C ARG A 293 11.32 -11.74 2.42
N VAL A 294 12.63 -11.98 2.58
CA VAL A 294 13.26 -12.21 3.90
C VAL A 294 13.06 -11.00 4.81
N LEU A 295 13.24 -9.77 4.31
CA LEU A 295 12.97 -8.55 5.09
C LEU A 295 11.53 -8.50 5.63
N ARG A 296 10.56 -8.92 4.82
CA ARG A 296 9.15 -8.96 5.23
C ARG A 296 8.87 -10.07 6.24
N GLU A 297 9.46 -11.24 6.03
CA GLU A 297 9.35 -12.38 6.97
C GLU A 297 9.92 -12.01 8.34
N ASN A 298 10.94 -11.15 8.38
CA ASN A 298 11.50 -10.56 9.60
C ASN A 298 10.65 -9.41 10.19
N GLY A 299 9.45 -9.13 9.64
CA GLY A 299 8.54 -8.09 10.12
C GLY A 299 8.98 -6.65 9.82
N LYS A 300 10.02 -6.44 9.01
CA LYS A 300 10.49 -5.09 8.65
C LYS A 300 9.60 -4.50 7.55
N SER A 301 9.27 -3.22 7.69
CA SER A 301 8.54 -2.49 6.64
C SER A 301 9.44 -2.27 5.43
N VAL A 302 9.12 -2.93 4.32
CA VAL A 302 9.84 -2.78 3.04
C VAL A 302 9.85 -1.32 2.59
N GLU A 303 8.75 -0.58 2.79
CA GLU A 303 8.66 0.82 2.39
C GLU A 303 9.62 1.70 3.20
N ARG A 304 9.71 1.48 4.51
CA ARG A 304 10.65 2.18 5.38
C ARG A 304 12.10 1.90 4.98
N PHE A 305 12.41 0.63 4.73
CA PHE A 305 13.74 0.20 4.29
C PHE A 305 14.15 0.86 2.96
N ILE A 306 13.23 0.96 2.00
CA ILE A 306 13.50 1.61 0.71
C ILE A 306 13.70 3.12 0.88
N ARG A 307 12.94 3.80 1.74
CA ARG A 307 13.17 5.22 2.08
C ARG A 307 14.58 5.43 2.65
N GLU A 308 14.98 4.59 3.61
CA GLU A 308 16.31 4.64 4.22
C GLU A 308 17.41 4.36 3.19
N THR A 309 17.21 3.36 2.33
CA THR A 309 18.12 3.06 1.21
C THR A 309 18.31 4.26 0.29
N ILE A 310 17.23 4.93 -0.11
CA ILE A 310 17.29 6.11 -0.99
C ILE A 310 18.01 7.27 -0.32
N MET A 311 17.75 7.53 0.97
CA MET A 311 18.44 8.59 1.71
C MET A 311 19.95 8.33 1.79
N GLU A 312 20.35 7.08 2.05
CA GLU A 312 21.77 6.71 2.08
C GLU A 312 22.42 6.80 0.68
N LEU A 313 21.70 6.40 -0.38
CA LEU A 313 22.16 6.57 -1.76
C LEU A 313 22.33 8.04 -2.15
N ASP A 314 21.36 8.90 -1.82
CA ASP A 314 21.44 10.35 -2.09
C ASP A 314 22.60 10.98 -1.31
N SER A 315 22.76 10.63 -0.03
CA SER A 315 23.87 11.11 0.80
C SER A 315 25.22 10.70 0.23
N ALA A 316 25.38 9.44 -0.20
CA ALA A 316 26.62 8.96 -0.80
C ALA A 316 26.87 9.57 -2.19
N TYR A 317 25.81 9.84 -2.97
CA TYR A 317 25.91 10.53 -4.26
C TYR A 317 26.37 11.99 -4.09
N ARG A 318 25.79 12.74 -3.16
CA ARG A 318 26.21 14.12 -2.85
C ARG A 318 27.65 14.20 -2.36
N ALA A 319 28.02 13.32 -1.43
CA ALA A 319 29.40 13.25 -0.93
C ALA A 319 30.40 13.07 -2.09
N ARG A 320 30.07 12.19 -3.05
CA ARG A 320 30.87 12.01 -4.28
C ARG A 320 30.99 13.28 -5.12
N LEU A 321 29.91 14.06 -5.28
CA LEU A 321 29.93 15.33 -6.03
C LEU A 321 30.76 16.40 -5.33
N GLU A 322 30.73 16.43 -4.00
CA GLU A 322 31.48 17.39 -3.17
C GLU A 322 32.96 17.00 -3.02
N GLY A 323 33.35 15.79 -3.45
CA GLY A 323 34.69 15.25 -3.25
C GLY A 323 34.98 14.83 -1.80
N GLU A 324 33.94 14.73 -0.98
CA GLU A 324 34.03 14.25 0.40
C GLU A 324 33.77 12.74 0.47
N ASN A 325 34.48 12.06 1.37
CA ASN A 325 34.19 10.66 1.65
C ASN A 325 32.98 10.59 2.58
N ASN A 326 31.94 9.84 2.20
CA ASN A 326 30.81 9.61 3.09
C ASN A 326 31.28 8.78 4.30
N ARG A 327 31.41 9.43 5.46
CA ARG A 327 31.89 8.81 6.70
C ARG A 327 30.89 7.81 7.28
N SER A 328 29.60 7.92 6.97
CA SER A 328 28.58 6.99 7.48
C SER A 328 28.65 5.63 6.79
N ASN A 329 28.95 5.61 5.48
CA ASN A 329 28.88 4.40 4.69
C ASN A 329 29.92 4.36 3.55
N PHE A 330 31.14 3.95 3.90
CA PHE A 330 32.25 3.81 2.96
C PHE A 330 31.97 2.76 1.87
N VAL A 331 31.33 1.65 2.22
CA VAL A 331 31.03 0.56 1.28
C VAL A 331 30.08 1.04 0.19
N LEU A 332 29.03 1.78 0.56
CA LEU A 332 28.09 2.34 -0.41
C LEU A 332 28.76 3.32 -1.37
N SER A 333 29.70 4.13 -0.86
CA SER A 333 30.49 5.04 -1.69
C SER A 333 31.33 4.31 -2.74
N GLN A 334 31.92 3.16 -2.39
CA GLN A 334 32.64 2.31 -3.36
C GLN A 334 31.73 1.64 -4.38
N ILE A 335 30.50 1.29 -3.99
CA ILE A 335 29.53 0.73 -4.91
C ILE A 335 29.09 1.80 -5.92
N ILE A 336 28.73 2.99 -5.44
CA ILE A 336 28.27 4.12 -6.27
C ILE A 336 29.40 4.64 -7.17
N SER A 337 30.66 4.59 -6.73
CA SER A 337 31.79 5.01 -7.58
C SER A 337 31.93 4.20 -8.87
N ARG A 338 31.35 3.00 -8.93
CA ARG A 338 31.30 2.17 -10.15
C ARG A 338 30.22 2.62 -11.12
N TRP A 339 29.21 3.37 -10.67
CA TRP A 339 28.16 3.91 -11.52
C TRP A 339 28.56 5.26 -12.11
N SER A 340 28.04 5.57 -13.30
CA SER A 340 28.07 6.94 -13.82
C SER A 340 27.17 7.85 -12.96
N GLY A 341 27.43 9.16 -12.98
CA GLY A 341 26.57 10.12 -12.28
C GLY A 341 25.12 10.03 -12.76
N GLU A 342 24.93 9.99 -14.09
CA GLU A 342 23.62 9.84 -14.74
C GLU A 342 22.89 8.57 -14.28
N LYS A 343 23.58 7.42 -14.25
CA LYS A 343 22.99 6.14 -13.80
C LYS A 343 22.59 6.20 -12.33
N THR A 344 23.36 6.88 -11.49
CA THR A 344 23.04 7.01 -10.06
C THR A 344 21.78 7.85 -9.87
N GLU A 345 21.67 8.99 -10.56
CA GLU A 345 20.48 9.83 -10.54
C GLU A 345 19.24 9.09 -11.05
N GLU A 346 19.38 8.31 -12.12
CA GLU A 346 18.28 7.54 -12.68
C GLU A 346 17.82 6.42 -11.74
N VAL A 347 18.74 5.70 -11.11
CA VAL A 347 18.41 4.69 -10.10
C VAL A 347 17.68 5.32 -8.92
N ILE A 348 18.16 6.45 -8.39
CA ILE A 348 17.50 7.18 -7.30
C ILE A 348 16.09 7.63 -7.74
N GLY A 349 15.96 8.17 -8.95
CA GLY A 349 14.66 8.60 -9.51
C GLY A 349 13.68 7.44 -9.68
N ILE A 350 14.14 6.29 -10.16
CA ILE A 350 13.32 5.08 -10.27
C ILE A 350 12.85 4.63 -8.88
N LEU A 351 13.75 4.58 -7.88
CA LEU A 351 13.41 4.18 -6.52
C LEU A 351 12.43 5.17 -5.85
N LEU A 352 12.62 6.47 -6.01
CA LEU A 352 11.69 7.51 -5.54
C LEU A 352 10.30 7.34 -6.15
N SER A 353 10.22 7.00 -7.44
CA SER A 353 8.94 6.79 -8.12
C SER A 353 8.12 5.63 -7.52
N ILE A 354 8.75 4.68 -6.83
CA ILE A 354 8.07 3.58 -6.12
C ILE A 354 7.35 4.10 -4.89
N ILE A 355 7.97 5.05 -4.18
CA ILE A 355 7.44 5.62 -2.95
C ILE A 355 6.27 6.55 -3.28
N ASP A 356 6.42 7.39 -4.31
CA ASP A 356 5.41 8.38 -4.66
C ASP A 356 4.17 7.74 -5.30
N LYS A 357 4.37 6.69 -6.09
CA LYS A 357 3.26 5.94 -6.66
C LYS A 357 2.76 5.01 -5.57
N ASN A 358 1.63 5.38 -4.97
CA ASN A 358 0.87 4.56 -4.03
C ASN A 358 0.42 3.23 -4.67
N TYR A 359 1.35 2.31 -4.88
CA TYR A 359 1.08 0.96 -5.34
C TYR A 359 0.34 0.24 -4.22
N LYS A 360 -0.78 -0.42 -4.55
CA LYS A 360 -1.51 -1.28 -3.59
C LYS A 360 -0.62 -2.35 -2.94
N ASN A 361 0.48 -2.69 -3.58
CA ASN A 361 1.49 -3.61 -3.08
C ASN A 361 2.89 -3.06 -3.41
N SER A 362 3.62 -2.64 -2.38
CA SER A 362 4.98 -2.11 -2.50
C SER A 362 5.95 -3.07 -3.20
N ALA A 363 5.72 -4.38 -3.09
CA ALA A 363 6.54 -5.39 -3.76
C ALA A 363 6.43 -5.33 -5.29
N ILE A 364 5.25 -4.98 -5.82
CA ILE A 364 5.03 -4.88 -7.26
C ILE A 364 5.77 -3.66 -7.81
N GLY A 365 5.63 -2.52 -7.13
CA GLY A 365 6.35 -1.29 -7.50
C GLY A 365 7.87 -1.51 -7.47
N LEU A 366 8.35 -2.23 -6.46
CA LEU A 366 9.77 -2.53 -6.31
C LEU A 366 10.28 -3.52 -7.35
N LYS A 367 9.53 -4.58 -7.68
CA LYS A 367 9.89 -5.48 -8.78
C LYS A 367 10.00 -4.71 -10.11
N LEU A 368 9.03 -3.84 -10.41
CA LEU A 368 9.06 -2.99 -11.61
C LEU A 368 10.28 -2.05 -11.63
N ALA A 369 10.65 -1.49 -10.48
CA ALA A 369 11.83 -0.67 -10.38
C ALA A 369 13.13 -1.45 -10.60
N VAL A 370 13.25 -2.64 -10.03
CA VAL A 370 14.42 -3.51 -10.24
C VAL A 370 14.56 -3.88 -11.71
N MET A 371 13.45 -4.23 -12.38
CA MET A 371 13.45 -4.49 -13.83
C MET A 371 13.95 -3.26 -14.62
N ARG A 372 13.44 -2.07 -14.29
CA ARG A 372 13.89 -0.82 -14.94
C ARG A 372 15.36 -0.53 -14.70
N ILE A 373 15.85 -0.74 -13.48
CA ILE A 373 17.26 -0.55 -13.13
C ILE A 373 18.14 -1.56 -13.88
N ALA A 374 17.69 -2.81 -14.04
CA ALA A 374 18.41 -3.84 -14.79
C ALA A 374 18.48 -3.53 -16.30
N GLU A 375 17.50 -2.80 -16.85
CA GLU A 375 17.50 -2.33 -18.23
C GLU A 375 18.48 -1.16 -18.48
N LEU A 376 18.96 -0.49 -17.42
CA LEU A 376 20.01 0.53 -17.51
C LEU A 376 21.36 -0.13 -17.81
N LYS A 377 21.53 -0.59 -19.04
CA LYS A 377 22.82 -1.01 -19.58
C LYS A 377 23.76 0.21 -19.65
N GLU A 378 24.99 -0.02 -19.23
CA GLU A 378 26.11 0.92 -19.37
C GLU A 378 26.49 1.17 -20.83
#